data_AF-A0A936H203-F1
#
_entry.id   AF-A0A936H203-F1
#
_cell.length_a   1.000
_cell.length_b   1.000
_cell.length_c   1.000
_cell.angle_alpha   90.00
_cell.angle_beta   90.00
_cell.angle_gamma   90.00
#
_symmetry.space_group_name_H-M   'P 1'
#
loop_
_entity.id
_entity.type
_entity.pdbx_description
1 polymer ?
#
loop_
_entity_poly.entity_id
_entity_poly.type
_entity_poly.pdbx_seq_one_letter_code
_entity_poly.pdbx_strand_id
1 'polypeptide(L)'
;MTALDGQPLSEADLVEACNQVYKDGYTSEQWQDFKQGFNHSKINRFFDELIAGDWRDWIEDVVENNNMKLDVICKNLMPQFNKFREEGDYVRANQLFVSVYWYEVKKAMYMDKKTGVRVATNLKYPLVEGSTYSSNTGYKRRDENADDQFI
;
A
#
# COMPACT_ATOMS: atom_id res chain seq x y z
N MET A 1 8.84 -9.18 17.33
CA MET A 1 7.39 -9.20 17.54
C MET A 1 7.04 -7.96 18.34
N THR A 2 6.42 -6.97 17.71
CA THR A 2 5.91 -5.78 18.41
C THR A 2 4.71 -6.19 19.26
N ALA A 3 4.52 -5.56 20.41
CA ALA A 3 3.55 -5.94 21.43
C ALA A 3 2.07 -5.80 21.04
N LEU A 4 1.78 -5.42 19.78
CA LEU A 4 0.47 -4.99 19.29
C LEU A 4 -0.19 -6.02 18.35
N ASP A 5 0.48 -7.13 18.04
CA ASP A 5 0.01 -8.06 17.03
C ASP A 5 -1.12 -8.96 17.58
N GLY A 6 -2.27 -8.95 16.90
CA GLY A 6 -3.43 -9.80 17.23
C GLY A 6 -4.30 -9.35 18.42
N GLN A 7 -4.08 -8.15 18.97
CA GLN A 7 -4.90 -7.59 20.06
C GLN A 7 -5.83 -6.48 19.57
N PRO A 8 -7.03 -6.31 20.16
CA PRO A 8 -7.87 -5.15 19.90
C PRO A 8 -7.17 -3.89 20.43
N LEU A 9 -6.85 -2.96 19.53
CA LEU A 9 -6.17 -1.71 19.83
C LEU A 9 -7.16 -0.58 20.08
N SER A 10 -6.98 0.13 21.18
CA SER A 10 -7.65 1.41 21.44
C SER A 10 -6.89 2.57 20.78
N GLU A 11 -7.54 3.74 20.68
CA GLU A 11 -6.89 4.96 20.22
C GLU A 11 -5.66 5.32 21.07
N ALA A 12 -5.73 5.08 22.39
CA ALA A 12 -4.60 5.32 23.29
C ALA A 12 -3.39 4.43 22.95
N ASP A 13 -3.63 3.17 22.57
CA ASP A 13 -2.55 2.25 22.18
C ASP A 13 -1.87 2.71 20.89
N LEU A 14 -2.64 3.26 19.95
CA LEU A 14 -2.10 3.82 18.70
C LEU A 14 -1.29 5.09 18.96
N VAL A 15 -1.80 5.98 19.83
CA VAL A 15 -1.09 7.21 20.21
C VAL A 15 0.24 6.88 20.89
N GLU A 16 0.24 5.92 21.81
CA GLU A 16 1.47 5.49 22.48
C GLU A 16 2.47 4.87 21.51
N ALA A 17 2.01 4.01 20.60
CA ALA A 17 2.85 3.44 19.56
C ALA A 17 3.50 4.52 18.68
N CYS A 18 2.72 5.53 18.27
CA CYS A 18 3.24 6.67 17.51
C CYS A 18 4.28 7.46 18.31
N ASN A 19 4.02 7.75 19.58
CA ASN A 19 4.96 8.46 20.45
C ASN A 19 6.29 7.70 20.57
N GLN A 20 6.25 6.37 20.67
CA GLN A 20 7.47 5.55 20.74
C GLN A 20 8.28 5.59 19.44
N VAL A 21 7.64 5.61 18.28
CA VAL A 21 8.32 5.70 16.98
C VAL A 21 9.01 7.05 16.81
N TYR A 22 8.37 8.14 17.25
CA TYR A 22 8.87 9.51 17.09
C TYR A 22 9.56 10.07 18.33
N LYS A 23 9.83 9.25 19.36
CA LYS A 23 10.39 9.72 20.64
C LYS A 23 11.70 10.48 20.50
N ASP A 24 12.53 10.08 19.53
CA ASP A 24 13.85 10.65 19.25
C ASP A 24 13.80 11.72 18.15
N GLY A 25 12.59 12.09 17.69
CA GLY A 25 12.35 12.99 16.57
C GLY A 25 12.63 12.33 15.21
N TYR A 26 12.79 13.16 14.17
CA TYR A 26 13.16 12.70 12.84
C TYR A 26 14.66 12.44 12.73
N THR A 27 15.02 11.31 12.12
CA THR A 27 16.39 11.09 11.63
C THR A 27 16.73 12.07 10.50
N SER A 28 18.01 12.23 10.17
CA SER A 28 18.45 13.15 9.11
C SER A 28 17.81 12.86 7.74
N GLU A 29 17.62 11.59 7.39
CA GLU A 29 16.98 11.16 6.15
C GLU A 29 15.48 11.48 6.16
N GLN A 30 14.77 11.08 7.22
CA GLN A 30 13.34 11.39 7.41
C GLN A 30 13.08 12.90 7.44
N TRP A 31 14.02 13.67 7.99
CA TRP A 31 13.92 15.12 8.02
C TRP A 31 14.08 15.74 6.64
N GLN A 32 14.94 15.19 5.79
CA GLN A 32 15.06 15.62 4.39
C GLN A 32 13.80 15.28 3.61
N ASP A 33 13.27 14.07 3.75
CA ASP A 33 12.01 13.66 3.12
C ASP A 33 10.85 14.56 3.56
N PHE A 34 10.75 14.83 4.86
CA PHE A 34 9.78 15.76 5.42
C PHE A 34 9.92 17.16 4.81
N LYS A 35 11.14 17.72 4.75
CA LYS A 35 11.37 19.04 4.16
C LYS A 35 11.08 19.08 2.68
N GLN A 36 11.33 18.00 1.94
CA GLN A 36 11.06 17.93 0.51
C GLN A 36 9.55 17.93 0.25
N GLY A 37 8.79 17.16 1.02
CA GLY A 37 7.33 17.18 0.96
C GLY A 37 6.75 18.53 1.42
N PHE A 38 7.19 19.02 2.58
CA PHE A 38 6.70 20.28 3.16
C PHE A 38 7.02 21.49 2.29
N ASN A 39 8.19 21.54 1.65
CA ASN A 39 8.58 22.64 0.78
C ASN A 39 8.17 22.46 -0.68
N HIS A 40 7.41 21.40 -1.00
CA HIS A 40 6.99 21.17 -2.37
C HIS A 40 6.15 22.36 -2.86
N SER A 41 6.50 22.89 -4.03
CA SER A 41 5.95 24.16 -4.53
C SER A 41 4.42 24.17 -4.58
N LYS A 42 3.79 23.03 -4.89
CA LYS A 42 2.32 22.88 -4.91
C LYS A 42 1.65 22.94 -3.54
N ILE A 43 2.33 22.59 -2.44
CA ILE A 43 1.79 22.75 -1.07
C ILE A 43 1.95 24.21 -0.64
N ASN A 44 3.14 24.77 -0.86
CA ASN A 44 3.44 26.15 -0.47
C ASN A 44 2.70 27.20 -1.30
N ARG A 45 2.41 26.89 -2.56
CA ARG A 45 1.69 27.76 -3.51
C ARG A 45 0.31 27.20 -3.83
N PHE A 46 -0.24 26.40 -2.91
CA PHE A 46 -1.51 25.72 -3.11
C PHE A 46 -2.59 26.67 -3.61
N PHE A 47 -2.75 27.83 -2.96
CA PHE A 47 -3.77 28.82 -3.36
C PHE A 47 -3.47 29.55 -4.66
N ASP A 48 -2.20 29.67 -5.05
CA ASP A 48 -1.79 30.36 -6.29
C ASP A 48 -1.88 29.44 -7.52
N GLU A 49 -1.71 28.13 -7.31
CA GLU A 49 -1.71 27.10 -8.36
C GLU A 49 -3.00 26.27 -8.37
N LEU A 50 -3.97 26.59 -7.49
CA LEU A 50 -5.28 25.93 -7.42
C LEU A 50 -6.15 26.32 -8.63
N ILE A 51 -6.10 25.51 -9.69
CA ILE A 51 -7.04 25.62 -10.81
C ILE A 51 -8.30 24.83 -10.45
N ALA A 52 -9.44 25.52 -10.35
CA ALA A 52 -10.73 24.87 -10.11
C ALA A 52 -11.06 23.89 -11.25
N GLY A 53 -11.28 22.61 -10.91
CA GLY A 53 -11.56 21.56 -11.89
C GLY A 53 -10.32 20.87 -12.49
N ASP A 54 -9.11 21.21 -12.03
CA ASP A 54 -7.88 20.52 -12.44
C ASP A 54 -7.69 19.23 -11.63
N TRP A 55 -8.27 18.14 -12.13
CA TRP A 55 -7.93 16.77 -11.71
C TRP A 55 -6.76 16.26 -12.56
N ARG A 56 -5.61 16.95 -12.47
CA ARG A 56 -4.35 16.40 -12.99
C ARG A 56 -3.79 15.41 -11.99
N ASP A 57 -3.36 14.25 -12.48
CA ASP A 57 -2.84 13.14 -11.66
C ASP A 57 -1.42 13.45 -11.14
N TRP A 58 -1.29 14.52 -10.35
CA TRP A 58 -0.01 14.95 -9.78
C TRP A 58 0.60 13.88 -8.88
N ILE A 59 -0.20 12.91 -8.42
CA ILE A 59 0.27 11.74 -7.70
C ILE A 59 1.09 10.85 -8.65
N GLU A 60 0.68 10.67 -9.92
CA GLU A 60 1.47 9.97 -10.92
C GLU A 60 2.81 10.68 -11.13
N ASP A 61 2.83 12.00 -11.31
CA ASP A 61 4.08 12.78 -11.50
C ASP A 61 5.07 12.66 -10.31
N VAL A 62 4.56 12.59 -9.08
CA VAL A 62 5.37 12.47 -7.86
C VAL A 62 5.82 11.03 -7.62
N VAL A 63 4.95 10.05 -7.85
CA VAL A 63 5.25 8.62 -7.68
C VAL A 63 6.21 8.11 -8.74
N GLU A 64 6.09 8.59 -9.99
CA GLU A 64 6.95 8.18 -11.11
C GLU A 64 8.40 8.63 -10.95
N ASN A 65 8.66 9.76 -10.28
CA ASN A 65 9.99 10.36 -10.17
C ASN A 65 10.78 10.01 -8.90
N ASN A 66 10.14 9.48 -7.85
CA ASN A 66 10.74 9.41 -6.49
C ASN A 66 10.92 8.00 -5.91
N ASN A 67 10.99 6.93 -6.72
CA ASN A 67 11.15 5.56 -6.18
C ASN A 67 10.08 5.20 -5.11
N MET A 68 8.90 5.81 -5.19
CA MET A 68 7.86 5.63 -4.19
C MET A 68 7.18 4.27 -4.33
N LYS A 69 6.84 3.69 -3.18
CA LYS A 69 6.02 2.48 -3.14
C LYS A 69 4.54 2.86 -3.18
N LEU A 70 3.74 2.02 -3.80
CA LEU A 70 2.29 2.08 -3.77
C LEU A 70 1.72 0.82 -3.12
N ASP A 71 0.55 0.96 -2.54
CA ASP A 71 -0.18 -0.17 -1.99
C ASP A 71 -1.09 -0.78 -3.05
N VAL A 72 -0.93 -2.08 -3.28
CA VAL A 72 -1.70 -2.88 -4.23
C VAL A 72 -2.19 -4.18 -3.58
N ILE A 73 -3.24 -4.76 -4.14
CA ILE A 73 -3.69 -6.11 -3.80
C ILE A 73 -3.14 -7.08 -4.85
N CYS A 74 -2.45 -8.14 -4.42
CA CYS A 74 -2.08 -9.22 -5.34
C CYS A 74 -3.35 -9.94 -5.80
N LYS A 75 -3.49 -10.24 -7.10
CA LYS A 75 -4.71 -10.83 -7.67
C LYS A 75 -5.22 -12.06 -6.91
N ASN A 76 -4.32 -12.88 -6.36
CA ASN A 76 -4.69 -14.07 -5.60
C ASN A 76 -5.38 -13.78 -4.25
N LEU A 77 -5.27 -12.57 -3.72
CA LEU A 77 -5.90 -12.14 -2.46
C LEU A 77 -7.28 -11.50 -2.67
N MET A 78 -7.67 -11.21 -3.92
CA MET A 78 -8.95 -10.56 -4.24
C MET A 78 -10.18 -11.28 -3.66
N PRO A 79 -10.29 -12.63 -3.70
CA PRO A 79 -11.43 -13.32 -3.10
C PRO A 79 -11.57 -13.05 -1.60
N GLN A 80 -10.44 -13.05 -0.88
CA GLN A 80 -10.41 -12.82 0.56
C GLN A 80 -10.69 -11.36 0.91
N PHE A 81 -10.16 -10.42 0.12
CA PHE A 81 -10.44 -8.99 0.25
C PHE A 81 -11.94 -8.70 0.11
N ASN A 82 -12.58 -9.27 -0.92
CA ASN A 82 -14.01 -9.10 -1.14
C ASN A 82 -14.82 -9.67 0.04
N LYS A 83 -14.44 -10.85 0.54
CA LYS A 83 -15.08 -11.46 1.70
C LYS A 83 -15.05 -10.54 2.92
N PHE A 84 -13.87 -10.03 3.30
CA PHE A 84 -13.76 -9.11 4.45
C PHE A 84 -14.56 -7.81 4.25
N ARG A 85 -14.62 -7.28 3.03
CA ARG A 85 -15.46 -6.10 2.74
C ARG A 85 -16.95 -6.40 2.85
N GLU A 86 -17.39 -7.57 2.40
CA GLU A 86 -18.79 -8.00 2.49
C GLU A 86 -19.20 -8.28 3.96
N GLU A 87 -18.25 -8.72 4.80
CA GLU A 87 -18.43 -8.90 6.24
C GLU A 87 -18.32 -7.59 7.05
N GLY A 88 -17.95 -6.47 6.41
CA GLY A 88 -17.72 -5.18 7.07
C GLY A 88 -16.41 -5.09 7.86
N ASP A 89 -15.54 -6.09 7.76
CA ASP A 89 -14.23 -6.15 8.42
C ASP A 89 -13.16 -5.43 7.58
N TYR A 90 -13.28 -4.10 7.49
CA TYR A 90 -12.37 -3.26 6.70
C TYR A 90 -10.93 -3.30 7.22
N VAL A 91 -10.72 -3.58 8.50
CA VAL A 91 -9.38 -3.71 9.10
C VAL A 91 -8.64 -4.88 8.46
N ARG A 92 -9.26 -6.07 8.42
CA ARG A 92 -8.65 -7.24 7.78
C ARG A 92 -8.57 -7.11 6.26
N ALA A 93 -9.52 -6.42 5.63
CA ALA A 93 -9.43 -6.11 4.22
C ALA A 93 -8.19 -5.25 3.91
N ASN A 94 -7.91 -4.24 4.74
CA ASN A 94 -6.77 -3.34 4.55
C ASN A 94 -5.42 -4.02 4.85
N GLN A 95 -5.38 -5.05 5.68
CA GLN A 95 -4.16 -5.85 5.95
C GLN A 95 -3.69 -6.66 4.73
N LEU A 96 -4.52 -6.82 3.69
CA LEU A 96 -4.16 -7.55 2.48
C LEU A 96 -3.39 -6.70 1.45
N PHE A 97 -3.26 -5.39 1.68
CA PHE A 97 -2.47 -4.53 0.81
C PHE A 97 -0.98 -4.79 0.97
N VAL A 98 -0.28 -4.66 -0.14
CA VAL A 98 1.14 -4.92 -0.26
C VAL A 98 1.81 -3.70 -0.86
N SER A 99 2.82 -3.18 -0.17
CA SER A 99 3.59 -2.02 -0.63
C SER A 99 4.66 -2.47 -1.63
N VAL A 100 4.51 -2.06 -2.88
CA VAL A 100 5.34 -2.47 -4.04
C VAL A 100 5.90 -1.24 -4.73
N TYR A 101 7.03 -1.34 -5.42
CA TYR A 101 7.50 -0.21 -6.22
C TYR A 101 6.68 -0.07 -7.51
N TRP A 102 6.44 1.18 -7.93
CA TRP A 102 5.69 1.48 -9.16
C TRP A 102 6.18 0.73 -10.39
N TYR A 103 7.50 0.71 -10.61
CA TYR A 103 8.10 0.04 -11.77
C TYR A 103 7.89 -1.47 -11.78
N GLU A 104 7.62 -2.11 -10.63
CA GLU A 104 7.38 -3.55 -10.55
C GLU A 104 6.00 -3.93 -11.08
N VAL A 105 5.03 -3.02 -11.02
CA VAL A 105 3.62 -3.31 -11.31
C VAL A 105 3.02 -2.47 -12.43
N LYS A 106 3.69 -1.41 -12.90
CA LYS A 106 3.19 -0.46 -13.91
C LYS A 106 2.51 -1.12 -15.13
N LYS A 107 3.07 -2.23 -15.64
CA LYS A 107 2.54 -2.93 -16.83
C LYS A 107 1.48 -4.00 -16.52
N ALA A 108 1.36 -4.39 -15.26
CA ALA A 108 0.57 -5.55 -14.83
C ALA A 108 -0.37 -5.20 -13.67
N MET A 109 -0.72 -3.92 -13.54
CA MET A 109 -1.67 -3.41 -12.57
C MET A 109 -2.90 -2.84 -13.26
N TYR A 110 -4.06 -3.05 -12.66
CA TYR A 110 -5.31 -2.42 -13.09
C TYR A 110 -6.12 -1.95 -11.88
N MET A 111 -7.07 -1.06 -12.12
CA MET A 111 -8.05 -0.63 -11.12
C MET A 111 -9.28 -1.53 -11.16
N ASP A 112 -9.62 -2.20 -10.06
CA ASP A 112 -10.85 -2.97 -9.97
C ASP A 112 -12.07 -2.04 -9.91
N LYS A 113 -12.97 -2.16 -10.88
CA LYS A 113 -14.12 -1.24 -11.03
C LYS A 113 -15.16 -1.37 -9.91
N LYS A 114 -15.27 -2.55 -9.28
CA LYS A 114 -16.26 -2.80 -8.22
C LYS A 114 -15.79 -2.20 -6.90
N THR A 115 -14.51 -2.33 -6.60
CA THR A 115 -13.95 -2.01 -5.28
C THR A 115 -13.13 -0.73 -5.24
N GLY A 116 -12.68 -0.23 -6.40
CA GLY A 116 -11.85 0.97 -6.53
C GLY A 116 -10.39 0.77 -6.11
N VAL A 117 -9.92 -0.48 -5.99
CA VAL A 117 -8.56 -0.80 -5.53
C VAL A 117 -7.63 -1.16 -6.67
N ARG A 118 -6.33 -0.90 -6.47
CA ARG A 118 -5.26 -1.29 -7.42
C ARG A 118 -4.92 -2.76 -7.24
N VAL A 119 -4.99 -3.52 -8.33
CA VAL A 119 -4.74 -4.98 -8.33
C VAL A 119 -3.54 -5.30 -9.21
N ALA A 120 -2.54 -5.98 -8.66
CA ALA A 120 -1.36 -6.45 -9.38
C ALA A 120 -1.55 -7.92 -9.82
N THR A 121 -1.37 -8.20 -11.11
CA THR A 121 -1.57 -9.54 -11.71
C THR A 121 -0.27 -10.35 -11.83
N ASN A 122 0.87 -9.67 -11.87
CA ASN A 122 2.21 -10.25 -11.95
C ASN A 122 2.82 -10.58 -10.58
N LEU A 123 2.12 -10.23 -9.49
CA LEU A 123 2.55 -10.52 -8.13
C LEU A 123 1.62 -11.57 -7.51
N LYS A 124 2.22 -12.46 -6.73
CA LYS A 124 1.54 -13.45 -5.92
C LYS A 124 1.99 -13.29 -4.48
N TYR A 125 1.04 -13.15 -3.57
CA TYR A 125 1.35 -13.22 -2.15
C TYR A 125 1.18 -14.65 -1.65
N PRO A 126 2.25 -15.36 -1.25
CA PRO A 126 2.14 -16.71 -0.72
C PRO A 126 1.38 -16.70 0.61
N LEU A 127 0.22 -17.34 0.61
CA LEU A 127 -0.52 -17.67 1.82
C LEU A 127 0.17 -18.84 2.51
N VAL A 128 0.21 -18.83 3.84
CA VAL A 128 0.64 -20.01 4.61
C VAL A 128 -0.39 -21.12 4.39
N GLU A 129 0.06 -22.34 4.13
CA GLU A 129 -0.82 -23.48 3.86
C GLU A 129 -1.83 -23.66 5.01
N GLY A 130 -3.12 -23.75 4.67
CA GLY A 130 -4.22 -23.82 5.65
C GLY A 130 -4.56 -22.51 6.36
N SER A 131 -3.99 -21.37 5.95
CA SER A 131 -4.16 -20.08 6.59
C SER A 131 -4.72 -19.00 5.66
N THR A 132 -5.53 -18.11 6.23
CA THR A 132 -5.91 -16.82 5.63
C THR A 132 -4.81 -15.77 5.73
N TYR A 133 -3.66 -16.11 6.33
CA TYR A 133 -2.57 -15.18 6.59
C TYR A 133 -1.39 -15.37 5.65
N SER A 134 -0.80 -14.23 5.38
CA SER A 134 0.34 -13.98 4.51
C SER A 134 1.63 -14.57 5.11
N SER A 135 2.46 -15.28 4.33
CA SER A 135 3.77 -15.77 4.84
C SER A 135 4.74 -14.62 5.13
N ASN A 136 5.68 -14.79 6.06
CA ASN A 136 6.76 -13.81 6.37
C ASN A 136 7.70 -13.49 5.19
N THR A 137 7.46 -14.06 4.01
CA THR A 137 8.36 -14.02 2.85
C THR A 137 8.03 -12.90 1.85
N GLY A 138 7.05 -12.05 2.14
CA GLY A 138 6.62 -10.98 1.22
C GLY A 138 5.98 -11.49 -0.08
N TYR A 139 5.73 -10.60 -1.02
CA TYR A 139 5.20 -10.95 -2.34
C TYR A 139 6.29 -11.54 -3.24
N LYS A 140 5.88 -12.41 -4.17
CA LYS A 140 6.75 -12.99 -5.20
C LYS A 140 6.22 -12.62 -6.58
N ARG A 141 7.10 -12.52 -7.58
CA ARG A 141 6.65 -12.49 -8.97
C ARG A 141 5.96 -13.81 -9.31
N ARG A 142 4.90 -13.74 -10.09
CA ARG A 142 4.24 -14.92 -10.63
C ARG A 142 5.15 -15.49 -11.73
N ASP A 143 5.57 -16.73 -11.59
CA ASP A 143 6.35 -17.41 -12.63
C ASP A 143 5.51 -17.51 -13.90
N GLU A 144 6.02 -16.98 -15.02
CA GLU A 144 5.36 -16.98 -16.33
C GLU A 144 5.22 -18.40 -16.93
N ASN A 145 5.86 -19.41 -16.32
CA ASN A 145 5.96 -20.79 -16.82
C ASN A 145 5.11 -21.84 -16.06
N ALA A 146 4.28 -21.44 -15.09
CA ALA A 146 3.56 -22.41 -14.26
C ALA A 146 2.14 -22.76 -14.76
N ASP A 147 1.56 -21.97 -15.67
CA ASP A 147 0.18 -22.17 -16.13
C ASP A 147 0.08 -22.91 -17.48
N ASP A 148 1.20 -23.19 -18.18
CA ASP A 148 1.23 -23.85 -19.50
C ASP A 148 1.38 -25.38 -19.45
N GLN A 149 1.26 -26.02 -18.27
CA GLN A 149 1.42 -27.49 -18.13
C GLN A 149 0.14 -28.27 -17.82
N PHE A 150 -1.04 -27.67 -17.98
CA PHE A 150 -2.29 -28.43 -17.92
C PHE A 150 -3.26 -28.00 -19.04
N ILE A 151 -2.96 -28.47 -20.26
CA ILE A 151 -3.97 -28.76 -21.29
C ILE A 151 -3.97 -30.28 -21.48
#